data_AF-A0A0C9YSS7-F1
#
_entry.id   AF-A0A0C9YSS7-F1
#
_cell.length_a   1.000
_cell.length_b   1.000
_cell.length_c   1.000
_cell.angle_alpha   90.00
_cell.angle_beta   90.00
_cell.angle_gamma   90.00
#
_symmetry.space_group_name_H-M   'P 1'
#
loop_
_entity.id
_entity.type
_entity.pdbx_description
1 polymer ?
#
loop_
_entity_poly.entity_id
_entity_poly.type
_entity_poly.pdbx_seq_one_letter_code
_entity_poly.pdbx_strand_id
1 'polypeptide(L)'
;IGPEGVEKLCTEAGIPLDGAQPLVLAWQFGCSEVGKITLDEWLQGTDALRISSLPILATALRELDDLVIQNKEPIKRPFSSAAPLYNRSRYWDYAQDADRAFGELYQFCFTLSKPPQSRNMDMETATALWSVLLSTRYPIINDITTFLNESSSYRGANKDIWNMVCLA
;
A
#
# COMPACT_ATOMS: atom_id res chain seq x y z
N ILE A 1 1.63 14.67 -11.36
CA ILE A 1 0.28 14.61 -10.78
C ILE A 1 0.40 15.01 -9.32
N GLY A 2 -0.21 16.12 -8.91
CA GLY A 2 -0.23 16.56 -7.51
C GLY A 2 -1.35 15.89 -6.69
N PRO A 3 -1.52 16.27 -5.41
CA PRO A 3 -2.51 15.67 -4.49
C PRO A 3 -3.94 15.61 -5.06
N GLU A 4 -4.47 16.74 -5.51
CA GLU A 4 -5.80 16.81 -6.13
C GLU A 4 -5.93 15.90 -7.37
N GLY A 5 -4.84 15.76 -8.13
CA GLY A 5 -4.80 14.89 -9.30
C GLY A 5 -4.80 13.40 -8.93
N VAL A 6 -4.14 13.02 -7.84
CA VAL A 6 -4.16 11.65 -7.31
C VAL A 6 -5.53 11.33 -6.73
N GLU A 7 -6.15 12.25 -5.99
CA GLU A 7 -7.51 12.09 -5.49
C GLU A 7 -8.52 11.91 -6.61
N LYS A 8 -8.44 12.75 -7.65
CA LYS A 8 -9.29 12.64 -8.84
C LYS A 8 -9.08 11.31 -9.56
N LEU A 9 -7.82 10.90 -9.74
CA LEU A 9 -7.49 9.60 -10.36
C LEU A 9 -8.14 8.44 -9.61
N CYS A 10 -7.96 8.38 -8.28
CA CYS A 10 -8.55 7.33 -7.45
C CYS A 10 -10.08 7.34 -7.54
N THR A 11 -10.68 8.52 -7.46
CA THR A 11 -12.15 8.68 -7.57
C THR A 11 -12.68 8.19 -8.91
N GLU A 12 -12.05 8.58 -10.03
CA GLU A 12 -12.45 8.15 -11.37
C GLU A 12 -12.22 6.66 -11.62
N ALA A 13 -11.22 6.06 -10.95
CA ALA A 13 -10.97 4.62 -10.98
C ALA A 13 -11.90 3.83 -10.03
N GLY A 14 -12.69 4.50 -9.20
CA GLY A 14 -13.55 3.86 -8.18
C GLY A 14 -12.77 3.28 -7.00
N ILE A 15 -11.61 3.87 -6.68
CA ILE A 15 -10.72 3.47 -5.60
C ILE A 15 -11.03 4.31 -4.34
N PRO A 16 -11.36 3.70 -3.19
CA PRO A 16 -11.55 4.41 -1.94
C PRO A 16 -10.23 5.01 -1.44
N LEU A 17 -10.26 6.29 -1.06
CA LEU A 17 -9.07 7.04 -0.62
C LEU A 17 -8.60 6.67 0.79
N ASP A 18 -9.51 6.18 1.62
CA ASP A 18 -9.27 5.68 2.98
C ASP A 18 -8.88 4.19 3.01
N GLY A 19 -8.87 3.53 1.84
CA GLY A 19 -8.48 2.13 1.70
C GLY A 19 -6.98 1.92 1.57
N ALA A 20 -6.59 0.67 1.42
CA ALA A 20 -5.21 0.26 1.19
C ALA A 20 -4.73 0.48 -0.25
N GLN A 21 -5.65 0.52 -1.22
CA GLN A 21 -5.31 0.57 -2.65
C GLN A 21 -4.49 1.81 -3.07
N PRO A 22 -4.70 3.03 -2.54
CA PRO A 22 -3.80 4.15 -2.80
C PRO A 22 -2.34 3.91 -2.34
N LEU A 23 -2.15 3.17 -1.23
CA LEU A 23 -0.81 2.78 -0.77
C LEU A 23 -0.17 1.75 -1.71
N VAL A 24 -0.96 0.79 -2.19
CA VAL A 24 -0.53 -0.19 -3.21
C VAL A 24 -0.16 0.52 -4.51
N LEU A 25 -0.93 1.53 -4.92
CA LEU A 25 -0.63 2.35 -6.11
C LEU A 25 0.74 3.02 -5.95
N ALA A 26 0.93 3.74 -4.84
CA ALA A 26 2.19 4.41 -4.55
C ALA A 26 3.37 3.44 -4.55
N TRP A 27 3.21 2.25 -3.95
CA TRP A 27 4.24 1.22 -3.91
C TRP A 27 4.56 0.65 -5.29
N GLN A 28 3.56 0.31 -6.10
CA GLN A 28 3.80 -0.21 -7.45
C GLN A 28 4.41 0.81 -8.40
N PHE A 29 4.13 2.09 -8.19
CA PHE A 29 4.66 3.17 -9.01
C PHE A 29 6.02 3.67 -8.49
N GLY A 30 6.46 3.19 -7.32
CA GLY A 30 7.70 3.61 -6.69
C GLY A 30 7.67 5.08 -6.26
N CYS A 31 6.50 5.57 -5.85
CA CYS A 31 6.33 6.96 -5.47
C CYS A 31 7.29 7.35 -4.34
N SER A 32 7.84 8.55 -4.47
CA SER A 32 8.78 9.13 -3.51
C SER A 32 8.12 10.11 -2.54
N GLU A 33 6.90 10.59 -2.83
CA GLU A 33 6.17 11.56 -2.02
C GLU A 33 4.69 11.18 -1.89
N VAL A 34 4.12 11.32 -0.68
CA VAL A 34 2.70 11.04 -0.41
C VAL A 34 1.79 11.92 -1.28
N GLY A 35 0.79 11.30 -1.90
CA GLY A 35 -0.22 12.02 -2.69
C GLY A 35 0.31 12.62 -3.99
N LYS A 36 1.54 12.33 -4.40
CA LYS A 36 2.10 12.81 -5.66
C LYS A 36 2.65 11.67 -6.50
N ILE A 37 2.52 11.83 -7.81
CA ILE A 37 3.09 10.92 -8.79
C ILE A 37 3.78 11.76 -9.85
N THR A 38 5.09 11.63 -9.99
CA THR A 38 5.88 12.25 -11.06
C THR A 38 5.56 11.60 -12.41
N LEU A 39 5.98 12.24 -13.51
CA LEU A 39 5.77 11.66 -14.84
C LEU A 39 6.53 10.33 -14.99
N ASP A 40 7.76 10.24 -14.46
CA ASP A 40 8.59 9.04 -14.56
C ASP A 40 8.00 7.88 -13.75
N GLU A 41 7.56 8.13 -12.50
CA GLU A 41 6.86 7.15 -11.67
C GLU A 41 5.57 6.65 -12.36
N TRP A 42 4.83 7.56 -13.01
CA TRP A 42 3.63 7.21 -13.77
C TRP A 42 3.93 6.30 -14.97
N LEU A 43 4.89 6.71 -15.82
CA LEU A 43 5.28 5.95 -17.01
C LEU A 43 5.84 4.58 -16.62
N GLN A 44 6.72 4.52 -15.62
CA GLN A 44 7.28 3.27 -15.12
C GLN A 44 6.20 2.34 -14.55
N GLY A 45 5.30 2.87 -13.72
CA GLY A 45 4.24 2.08 -13.07
C GLY A 45 3.24 1.52 -14.09
N THR A 46 2.77 2.37 -15.01
CA THR A 46 1.80 1.98 -16.04
C THR A 46 2.38 1.03 -17.08
N ASP A 47 3.64 1.21 -17.49
CA ASP A 47 4.34 0.29 -18.41
C ASP A 47 4.58 -1.08 -17.75
N ALA A 48 5.10 -1.11 -16.52
CA ALA A 48 5.38 -2.35 -15.80
C ALA A 48 4.13 -3.21 -15.63
N LEU A 49 3.00 -2.59 -15.29
CA LEU A 49 1.70 -3.25 -15.14
C LEU A 49 0.94 -3.40 -16.47
N ARG A 50 1.39 -2.76 -17.56
CA ARG A 50 0.70 -2.67 -18.86
C ARG A 50 -0.76 -2.25 -18.72
N ILE A 51 -1.00 -1.21 -17.93
CA ILE A 51 -2.35 -0.68 -17.68
C ILE A 51 -2.82 0.13 -18.88
N SER A 52 -4.00 -0.19 -19.41
CA SER A 52 -4.60 0.50 -20.55
C SER A 52 -5.85 1.32 -20.20
N SER A 53 -6.36 1.23 -18.96
CA SER A 53 -7.53 1.98 -18.49
C SER A 53 -7.63 2.02 -16.96
N LEU A 54 -8.39 2.97 -16.41
CA LEU A 54 -8.61 3.09 -14.97
C LEU A 54 -9.29 1.86 -14.32
N PRO A 55 -10.30 1.21 -14.95
CA PRO A 55 -10.88 -0.01 -14.38
C PRO A 55 -9.87 -1.17 -14.28
N ILE A 56 -8.94 -1.27 -15.22
CA ILE A 56 -7.85 -2.25 -15.18
C ILE A 56 -6.87 -1.92 -14.07
N LEU A 57 -6.54 -0.63 -13.87
CA LEU A 57 -5.73 -0.17 -12.73
C LEU A 57 -6.37 -0.57 -11.40
N ALA A 58 -7.64 -0.22 -11.20
CA ALA A 58 -8.38 -0.55 -9.98
C ALA A 58 -8.40 -2.06 -9.72
N THR A 59 -8.58 -2.87 -10.78
CA THR A 59 -8.53 -4.33 -10.69
C THR A 59 -7.16 -4.83 -10.24
N ALA A 60 -6.08 -4.32 -10.83
CA ALA A 60 -4.71 -4.71 -10.48
C ALA A 60 -4.38 -4.36 -9.02
N LEU A 61 -4.74 -3.14 -8.58
CA LEU A 61 -4.52 -2.70 -7.20
C LEU A 61 -5.33 -3.50 -6.19
N ARG A 62 -6.58 -3.85 -6.52
CA ARG A 62 -7.41 -4.72 -5.68
C ARG A 62 -6.82 -6.12 -5.55
N GLU A 63 -6.37 -6.72 -6.65
CA GLU A 63 -5.74 -8.05 -6.60
C GLU A 63 -4.48 -8.05 -5.73
N LEU A 64 -3.65 -7.00 -5.84
CA LEU A 64 -2.45 -6.84 -5.02
C LEU A 64 -2.77 -6.58 -3.54
N ASP A 65 -3.77 -5.75 -3.23
CA ASP A 65 -4.27 -5.55 -1.86
C ASP A 65 -4.76 -6.88 -1.26
N ASP A 66 -5.63 -7.59 -1.98
CA ASP A 66 -6.16 -8.89 -1.59
C ASP A 66 -5.05 -9.89 -1.23
N LEU A 67 -4.00 -9.96 -2.06
CA LEU A 67 -2.87 -10.86 -1.85
C LEU A 67 -1.95 -10.40 -0.71
N VAL A 68 -1.47 -9.16 -0.79
CA VAL A 68 -0.33 -8.69 0.01
C VAL A 68 -0.80 -8.19 1.37
N ILE A 69 -1.89 -7.45 1.45
CA ILE A 69 -2.34 -6.81 2.70
C ILE A 69 -3.38 -7.72 3.37
N GLN A 70 -4.41 -8.13 2.63
CA GLN A 70 -5.49 -8.95 3.16
C GLN A 70 -5.12 -10.44 3.32
N ASN A 71 -3.92 -10.85 2.87
CA ASN A 71 -3.41 -12.22 2.98
C ASN A 71 -4.36 -13.28 2.40
N LYS A 72 -5.09 -12.96 1.33
CA LYS A 72 -5.99 -13.91 0.65
C LYS A 72 -5.20 -14.84 -0.25
N GLU A 73 -5.78 -16.00 -0.52
CA GLU A 73 -5.19 -16.96 -1.45
C GLU A 73 -4.96 -16.33 -2.84
N PRO A 74 -3.84 -16.64 -3.51
CA PRO A 74 -3.58 -16.16 -4.86
C PRO A 74 -4.69 -16.54 -5.84
N ILE A 75 -4.96 -15.67 -6.82
CA ILE A 75 -5.93 -15.97 -7.87
C ILE A 75 -5.57 -17.29 -8.57
N LYS A 76 -6.59 -18.12 -8.83
CA LYS A 76 -6.39 -19.38 -9.56
C LYS A 76 -5.95 -19.05 -10.98
N ARG A 77 -4.84 -19.65 -11.42
CA ARG A 77 -4.39 -19.49 -12.81
C ARG A 77 -5.50 -19.98 -13.74
N PRO A 78 -5.99 -19.14 -14.66
CA PRO A 78 -7.01 -19.58 -15.58
C PRO A 78 -6.45 -20.73 -16.42
N PHE A 79 -7.24 -21.81 -16.54
CA PHE A 79 -6.94 -22.92 -17.46
C PHE A 79 -7.05 -22.50 -18.94
N SER A 80 -7.60 -21.31 -19.21
CA SER A 80 -7.79 -20.74 -20.54
C SER A 80 -6.55 -19.94 -20.99
N SER A 81 -6.23 -20.02 -22.28
CA SER A 81 -5.16 -19.27 -22.95
C SER A 81 -5.46 -17.78 -23.14
N ALA A 82 -6.53 -17.25 -22.53
CA ALA A 82 -6.86 -15.84 -22.61
C ALA A 82 -5.78 -14.98 -21.94
N ALA A 83 -5.35 -13.91 -22.64
CA ALA A 83 -4.39 -12.97 -22.09
C ALA A 83 -4.95 -12.31 -20.81
N PRO A 84 -4.10 -12.10 -19.78
CA PRO A 84 -4.54 -11.43 -18.56
C PRO A 84 -4.90 -9.96 -18.84
N LEU A 85 -5.78 -9.40 -17.99
CA LEU A 85 -6.23 -8.00 -18.11
C LEU A 85 -5.10 -6.97 -17.99
N TYR A 86 -4.01 -7.35 -17.30
CA TYR A 86 -2.81 -6.55 -17.11
C TYR A 86 -1.60 -7.48 -16.92
N ASN A 87 -0.39 -6.92 -16.89
CA ASN A 87 0.82 -7.69 -16.61
C ASN A 87 0.90 -8.09 -15.13
N ARG A 88 0.62 -9.37 -14.85
CA ARG A 88 0.64 -9.96 -13.50
C ARG A 88 2.02 -10.47 -13.05
N SER A 89 3.12 -10.14 -13.73
CA SER A 89 4.46 -10.63 -13.34
C SER A 89 4.76 -10.37 -11.85
N ARG A 90 4.65 -9.11 -11.41
CA ARG A 90 4.89 -8.73 -10.01
C ARG A 90 3.93 -9.43 -9.04
N TYR A 91 2.65 -9.54 -9.42
CA TYR A 91 1.66 -10.25 -8.62
C TYR A 91 2.11 -11.70 -8.33
N TRP A 92 2.59 -12.41 -9.35
CA TRP A 92 3.06 -13.78 -9.19
C TRP A 92 4.38 -13.89 -8.43
N ASP A 93 5.24 -12.88 -8.52
CA ASP A 93 6.47 -12.80 -7.73
C ASP A 93 6.16 -12.60 -6.25
N TYR A 94 5.17 -11.75 -5.92
CA TYR A 94 4.68 -11.59 -4.55
C TYR A 94 3.94 -12.83 -4.05
N ALA A 95 3.19 -13.53 -4.91
CA ALA A 95 2.45 -14.73 -4.53
C ALA A 95 3.35 -15.92 -4.14
N GLN A 96 4.64 -15.89 -4.49
CA GLN A 96 5.61 -16.87 -4.02
C GLN A 96 5.95 -16.71 -2.53
N ASP A 97 5.90 -15.48 -2.03
CA ASP A 97 6.19 -15.11 -0.64
C ASP A 97 5.45 -13.82 -0.27
N ALA A 98 4.19 -13.98 0.11
CA ALA A 98 3.29 -12.86 0.39
C ALA A 98 3.70 -12.08 1.64
N ASP A 99 4.31 -12.75 2.62
CA ASP A 99 4.79 -12.12 3.85
C ASP A 99 6.01 -11.25 3.59
N ARG A 100 6.94 -11.70 2.73
CA ARG A 100 8.04 -10.84 2.25
C ARG A 100 7.50 -9.62 1.50
N ALA A 101 6.56 -9.83 0.58
CA ALA A 101 5.95 -8.73 -0.19
C ALA A 101 5.23 -7.72 0.74
N PHE A 102 4.53 -8.22 1.76
CA PHE A 102 3.91 -7.38 2.77
C PHE A 102 4.96 -6.58 3.56
N GLY A 103 6.05 -7.22 3.98
CA GLY A 103 7.17 -6.54 4.64
C GLY A 103 7.77 -5.43 3.79
N GLU A 104 7.94 -5.64 2.48
CA GLU A 104 8.42 -4.62 1.55
C GLU A 104 7.46 -3.43 1.44
N LEU A 105 6.16 -3.69 1.26
CA LEU A 105 5.12 -2.66 1.26
C LEU A 105 5.09 -1.89 2.59
N TYR A 106 5.17 -2.61 3.72
CA TYR A 106 5.11 -2.03 5.05
C TYR A 106 6.30 -1.08 5.32
N GLN A 107 7.51 -1.46 4.91
CA GLN A 107 8.69 -0.59 4.98
C GLN A 107 8.60 0.59 4.00
N PHE A 108 8.01 0.36 2.82
CA PHE A 108 7.77 1.41 1.84
C PHE A 108 6.85 2.49 2.42
N CYS A 109 5.72 2.13 3.03
CA CYS A 109 4.79 3.09 3.64
C CYS A 109 5.44 3.95 4.72
N PHE A 110 6.30 3.37 5.58
CA PHE A 110 7.06 4.16 6.56
C PHE A 110 7.99 5.18 5.90
N THR A 111 8.69 4.77 4.83
CA THR A 111 9.63 5.63 4.12
C THR A 111 8.92 6.74 3.37
N LEU A 112 7.77 6.44 2.77
CA LEU A 112 6.94 7.38 2.04
C LEU A 112 6.36 8.46 2.96
N SER A 113 5.85 8.06 4.14
CA SER A 113 5.10 8.94 5.03
C SER A 113 5.95 9.72 6.03
N LYS A 114 7.19 9.31 6.30
CA LYS A 114 8.08 10.08 7.18
C LYS A 114 8.58 11.36 6.48
N PRO A 115 8.69 12.49 7.19
CA PRO A 115 9.31 13.69 6.62
C PRO A 115 10.77 13.42 6.16
N PRO A 116 11.25 14.04 5.06
CA PRO A 116 12.58 13.77 4.50
C PRO A 116 13.75 13.94 5.50
N GLN A 117 13.62 14.90 6.42
CA GLN A 117 14.63 15.21 7.44
C GLN A 117 14.40 14.51 8.78
N SER A 118 13.28 13.79 8.93
CA SER A 118 12.91 13.13 10.18
C SER A 118 13.19 11.63 10.12
N ARG A 119 13.61 11.08 11.26
CA ARG A 119 13.65 9.63 11.50
C ARG A 119 12.33 9.07 12.03
N ASN A 120 11.40 9.98 12.37
CA ASN A 120 10.14 9.66 12.99
C ASN A 120 8.99 10.14 12.10
N MET A 121 7.98 9.30 11.96
CA MET A 121 6.65 9.65 11.47
C MET A 121 5.81 10.12 12.65
N ASP A 122 4.90 11.07 12.44
CA ASP A 122 3.95 11.48 13.47
C ASP A 122 2.99 10.34 13.84
N MET A 123 2.45 10.38 15.06
CA MET A 123 1.64 9.27 15.57
C MET A 123 0.29 9.14 14.86
N GLU A 124 -0.30 10.25 14.44
CA GLU A 124 -1.58 10.25 13.72
C GLU A 124 -1.46 9.49 12.38
N THR A 125 -0.43 9.82 11.59
CA THR A 125 -0.15 9.12 10.34
C THR A 125 0.25 7.66 10.58
N ALA A 126 1.04 7.38 11.62
CA ALA A 126 1.42 6.01 11.98
C ALA A 126 0.20 5.13 12.30
N THR A 127 -0.71 5.65 13.14
CA THR A 127 -1.92 4.92 13.54
C THR A 127 -2.89 4.74 12.38
N ALA A 128 -3.05 5.75 11.51
CA ALA A 128 -3.84 5.62 10.29
C ALA A 128 -3.30 4.51 9.38
N LEU A 129 -1.99 4.46 9.15
CA LEU A 129 -1.37 3.41 8.33
C LEU A 129 -1.49 2.02 8.97
N TRP A 130 -1.29 1.90 10.28
CA TRP A 130 -1.47 0.62 10.97
C TRP A 130 -2.90 0.09 10.87
N SER A 131 -3.90 0.96 11.03
CA SER A 131 -5.31 0.58 10.84
C SER A 131 -5.60 0.09 9.43
N VAL A 132 -4.99 0.68 8.40
CA VAL A 132 -5.18 0.26 7.02
C VAL A 132 -4.40 -1.02 6.68
N LEU A 133 -3.16 -1.15 7.15
CA LEU A 133 -2.24 -2.23 6.74
C LEU A 133 -2.36 -3.49 7.61
N LEU A 134 -2.74 -3.37 8.88
CA LEU A 134 -2.66 -4.45 9.86
C LEU A 134 -4.01 -4.90 10.40
N SER A 135 -5.10 -4.12 10.25
CA SER A 135 -6.40 -4.43 10.86
C SER A 135 -6.95 -5.81 10.51
N THR A 136 -6.68 -6.30 9.30
CA THR A 136 -7.14 -7.61 8.85
C THR A 136 -6.20 -8.75 9.21
N ARG A 137 -4.92 -8.48 9.43
CA ARG A 137 -3.92 -9.47 9.89
C ARG A 137 -3.91 -9.62 11.41
N TYR A 138 -4.02 -8.51 12.14
CA TYR A 138 -3.88 -8.43 13.59
C TYR A 138 -4.98 -7.56 14.19
N PRO A 139 -6.14 -8.14 14.58
CA PRO A 139 -7.26 -7.37 15.13
C PRO A 139 -6.92 -6.54 16.37
N ILE A 140 -5.91 -6.96 17.15
CA ILE A 140 -5.39 -6.24 18.33
C ILE A 140 -4.81 -4.86 17.99
N ILE A 141 -4.53 -4.57 16.72
CA ILE A 141 -3.97 -3.28 16.31
C ILE A 141 -4.89 -2.11 16.65
N ASN A 142 -6.20 -2.32 16.70
CA ASN A 142 -7.16 -1.28 17.08
C ASN A 142 -6.99 -0.88 18.55
N ASP A 143 -6.71 -1.85 19.43
CA ASP A 143 -6.45 -1.59 20.85
C ASP A 143 -5.08 -0.92 21.03
N ILE A 144 -4.06 -1.36 20.28
CA ILE A 144 -2.71 -0.77 20.30
C ILE A 144 -2.73 0.68 19.80
N THR A 145 -3.39 0.95 18.67
CA THR A 145 -3.50 2.31 18.12
C THR A 145 -4.25 3.24 19.06
N THR A 146 -5.30 2.75 19.72
CA THR A 146 -6.04 3.50 20.75
C THR A 146 -5.13 3.84 21.93
N PHE A 147 -4.42 2.85 22.48
CA PHE A 147 -3.47 3.05 23.58
C PHE A 147 -2.34 4.03 23.23
N LEU A 148 -1.77 3.93 22.03
CA LEU A 148 -0.69 4.82 21.57
C LEU A 148 -1.18 6.26 21.40
N ASN A 149 -2.42 6.47 20.98
CA ASN A 149 -3.01 7.80 20.85
C ASN A 149 -3.34 8.44 22.21
N GLU A 150 -3.75 7.65 23.21
CA GLU A 150 -4.01 8.15 24.57
C GLU A 150 -2.73 8.45 25.35
N SER A 151 -1.63 7.76 25.03
CA SER A 151 -0.36 7.93 25.72
C SER A 151 0.42 9.13 25.19
N SER A 152 0.34 10.25 25.94
CA SER A 152 1.09 11.50 25.66
C SER A 152 2.63 11.37 25.59
N SER A 153 3.18 10.21 25.95
CA SER A 153 4.62 9.92 25.87
C SER A 153 5.09 9.62 24.45
N TYR A 154 4.21 9.15 23.55
CA TYR A 154 4.60 8.75 22.20
C TYR A 154 4.19 9.82 21.19
N ARG A 155 5.15 10.66 20.79
CA ARG A 155 4.91 11.76 19.84
C ARG A 155 5.14 11.38 18.37
N GLY A 156 5.56 10.14 18.11
CA GLY A 156 5.78 9.63 16.77
C GLY A 156 6.35 8.21 16.76
N ALA A 157 6.21 7.54 15.62
CA ALA A 157 6.76 6.22 15.38
C ALA A 157 8.13 6.34 14.69
N ASN A 158 9.17 5.78 15.33
CA ASN A 158 10.44 5.55 14.66
C ASN A 158 10.44 4.17 13.97
N LYS A 159 11.53 3.83 13.28
CA LYS A 159 11.64 2.54 12.57
C LYS A 159 11.52 1.32 13.49
N ASP A 160 12.01 1.41 14.73
CA ASP A 160 11.97 0.29 15.67
C ASP A 160 10.54 0.02 16.16
N ILE A 161 9.81 1.07 16.54
CA ILE A 161 8.38 0.97 16.91
C ILE A 161 7.57 0.44 15.73
N TRP A 162 7.80 0.98 14.54
CA TRP A 162 7.15 0.51 13.31
C TRP A 162 7.37 -1.00 13.10
N ASN A 163 8.62 -1.45 13.15
CA ASN A 163 8.93 -2.88 12.98
C ASN A 163 8.34 -3.75 14.09
N MET A 164 8.37 -3.28 15.34
CA MET A 164 7.82 -4.01 16.48
C MET A 164 6.33 -4.29 16.30
N VAL A 165 5.57 -3.30 15.83
CA VAL A 165 4.11 -3.42 15.65
C VAL A 165 3.74 -4.44 14.56
N CYS A 166 4.59 -4.63 13.55
CA CYS A 166 4.37 -5.63 12.50
C CYS A 166 4.76 -7.06 12.90
N LEU A 167 5.64 -7.20 13.89
CA LEU A 167 6.17 -8.48 14.38
C LEU A 167 5.41 -9.01 15.61
N ALA A 168 4.47 -8.22 16.15
CA ALA A 168 3.62 -8.56 17.28
C ALA A 168 2.35 -9.29 16.83
#